data_AF-A0A8H6CLH9-F1
#
_entry.id   AF-A0A8H6CLH9-F1
#
_cell.length_a   1.000
_cell.length_b   1.000
_cell.length_c   1.000
_cell.angle_alpha   90.00
_cell.angle_beta   90.00
_cell.angle_gamma   90.00
#
_symmetry.space_group_name_H-M   'P 1'
#
loop_
_entity.id
_entity.type
_entity.pdbx_description
1 polymer ?
#
loop_
_entity_poly.entity_id
_entity_poly.type
_entity_poly.pdbx_seq_one_letter_code
_entity_poly.pdbx_strand_id
1 'polypeptide(L)'
;MTAIESPKPDINGDPPPRRSLIGTYPNHWLHSSSPPSFDLTRPSPPEYALPSPKDSISLSTTTTPIVISPSKTALVIIDMQNFFLSLYLGRPADGAGNNAKKRLLDTAIPAARKAGIQIIWLNWGLTDEDIEDMPPSTRRAFGFEATLEGQGKNKSLPAIDAHGVNQAAADHFMQDKNGVLEEKELTENGKPKRIYKGLGSEVGPVSIEDGKVVDAGRLLMRDTWNAALPPALDAAYKEGQGLKEKPDVWIHKNRMSGLWGSSTPCTEFLEQAGISTLVFAGVNTDQCVAGSLQDAFTKGIMTSSLEQLKAIGTTVVCDSGDFATIGKYKPQDATTNPSLILAASKKSEYAKLMDIAVEYGKDHGKDLDEKIDSTLDRLLVEFGKEILQIVPGKVSTEVDARFSFDIEGSIKKALHIIQLYQDIGIDKSRVLIKLASTWEGVKAAHILQSEHGVNCNLTLMFSLPQAIAAAEAGAFLISPFVGRILDWYKAANKKDYTPQEDPGVKSVQQIFNYYKKFGYKTIVMGASFRNVGEITELAGCDYLTISPNYLEDLYNSKEKIPQKLIAEDAHSLDIQKKEYLNDEAKFRFDFNEEAMAVEKLREGISKFAADAITLKGILKEKIEKA
;
A
#
# COMPACT_ATOMS: atom_id res chain seq x y z
N MET A 1 14.85 -27.63 30.09
CA MET A 1 15.68 -26.48 29.69
C MET A 1 17.05 -27.01 29.30
N THR A 2 17.22 -27.37 28.04
CA THR A 2 18.54 -27.64 27.46
C THR A 2 19.26 -26.31 27.31
N ALA A 3 20.43 -26.17 27.95
CA ALA A 3 21.27 -25.00 27.78
C ALA A 3 21.70 -24.91 26.31
N ILE A 4 21.34 -23.82 25.64
CA ILE A 4 21.81 -23.53 24.29
C ILE A 4 23.32 -23.26 24.42
N GLU A 5 24.15 -24.14 23.85
CA GLU A 5 25.59 -23.95 23.79
C GLU A 5 25.91 -22.59 23.15
N SER A 6 26.78 -21.81 23.79
CA SER A 6 27.23 -20.54 23.24
C SER A 6 28.03 -20.80 21.96
N PRO A 7 27.76 -20.07 20.86
CA PRO A 7 28.45 -20.31 19.59
C PRO A 7 29.94 -20.05 19.73
N LYS A 8 30.77 -20.96 19.18
CA LYS A 8 32.23 -20.89 19.26
C LYS A 8 32.75 -19.64 18.52
N PRO A 9 33.75 -18.94 19.08
CA PRO A 9 34.40 -17.82 18.40
C PRO A 9 35.08 -18.28 17.11
N ASP A 10 35.30 -17.34 16.18
CA ASP A 10 35.96 -17.63 14.91
C ASP A 10 37.46 -17.93 15.06
N ILE A 11 38.14 -18.19 13.94
CA ILE A 11 39.58 -18.53 13.90
C ILE A 11 40.50 -17.45 14.50
N ASN A 12 40.00 -16.23 14.70
CA ASN A 12 40.72 -15.10 15.29
C ASN A 12 40.32 -14.82 16.75
N GLY A 13 39.37 -15.58 17.30
CA GLY A 13 38.86 -15.38 18.66
C GLY A 13 37.74 -14.35 18.77
N ASP A 14 37.23 -13.83 17.65
CA ASP A 14 36.14 -12.86 17.65
C ASP A 14 34.78 -13.56 17.83
N PRO A 15 33.84 -12.97 18.59
CA PRO A 15 32.49 -13.49 18.69
C PRO A 15 31.81 -13.45 17.31
N PRO A 16 30.99 -14.46 16.97
CA PRO A 16 30.34 -14.52 15.66
C PRO A 16 29.43 -13.30 15.42
N PRO A 17 29.32 -12.81 14.16
CA PRO A 17 28.43 -11.70 13.82
C PRO A 17 27.01 -11.97 14.31
N ARG A 18 26.46 -11.02 15.07
CA ARG A 18 25.08 -11.08 15.55
C ARG A 18 24.18 -10.37 14.58
N ARG A 19 23.02 -10.98 14.33
CA ARG A 19 21.90 -10.33 13.68
C ARG A 19 20.73 -10.28 14.65
N SER A 20 20.02 -9.17 14.68
CA SER A 20 18.91 -8.98 15.61
C SER A 20 17.78 -8.24 14.93
N LEU A 21 16.57 -8.77 15.08
CA LEU A 21 15.35 -8.06 14.72
C LEU A 21 15.04 -7.05 15.83
N ILE A 22 14.91 -5.78 15.47
CA ILE A 22 14.48 -4.72 16.39
C ILE A 22 13.04 -4.35 16.01
N GLY A 23 12.13 -4.45 16.96
CA GLY A 23 10.70 -4.25 16.73
C GLY A 23 9.96 -5.55 16.41
N THR A 24 8.71 -5.43 16.00
CA THR A 24 7.84 -6.55 15.66
C THR A 24 7.28 -6.38 14.27
N TYR A 25 6.94 -7.48 13.61
CA TYR A 25 6.24 -7.43 12.34
C TYR A 25 4.97 -6.55 12.44
N PRO A 26 4.75 -5.57 11.54
CA PRO A 26 5.49 -5.21 10.31
C PRO A 26 6.53 -4.08 10.45
N ASN A 27 6.68 -3.51 11.63
CA ASN A 27 7.56 -2.37 11.87
C ASN A 27 8.81 -2.83 12.61
N HIS A 28 9.77 -3.33 11.83
CA HIS A 28 11.03 -3.83 12.34
C HIS A 28 12.23 -3.35 11.52
N TRP A 29 13.39 -3.30 12.16
CA TRP A 29 14.68 -3.14 11.50
C TRP A 29 15.54 -4.37 11.77
N LEU A 30 16.46 -4.67 10.86
CA LEU A 30 17.48 -5.69 11.10
C LEU A 30 18.78 -5.00 11.49
N HIS A 31 19.32 -5.33 12.65
CA HIS A 31 20.65 -4.91 13.07
C HIS A 31 21.67 -6.00 12.75
N SER A 32 22.83 -5.63 12.22
CA SER A 32 24.01 -6.50 12.10
C SER A 32 25.16 -5.93 12.91
N SER A 33 25.89 -6.77 13.65
CA SER A 33 27.04 -6.34 14.44
C SER A 33 28.37 -6.33 13.68
N SER A 34 28.43 -6.92 12.48
CA SER A 34 29.66 -6.99 11.68
C SER A 34 29.35 -7.09 10.17
N PRO A 35 29.57 -5.99 9.40
CA PRO A 35 29.82 -4.64 9.91
C PRO A 35 28.60 -4.09 10.67
N PRO A 36 28.78 -3.23 11.69
CA PRO A 36 27.68 -2.55 12.36
C PRO A 36 26.79 -1.83 11.36
N SER A 37 25.51 -2.20 11.29
CA SER A 37 24.56 -1.59 10.36
C SER A 37 23.11 -1.79 10.81
N PHE A 38 22.22 -0.91 10.35
CA PHE A 38 20.77 -1.07 10.47
C PHE A 38 20.14 -1.14 9.09
N ASP A 39 19.36 -2.18 8.83
CA ASP A 39 18.54 -2.32 7.63
C ASP A 39 17.09 -1.92 7.94
N LEU A 40 16.70 -0.78 7.37
CA LEU A 40 15.39 -0.15 7.50
C LEU A 40 14.45 -0.60 6.37
N THR A 41 14.87 -1.47 5.46
CA THR A 41 14.05 -1.96 4.33
C THR A 41 12.86 -2.81 4.77
N ARG A 42 12.80 -3.21 6.05
CA ARG A 42 11.82 -4.14 6.64
C ARG A 42 11.76 -5.45 5.85
N PRO A 43 12.90 -6.16 5.69
CA PRO A 43 12.91 -7.43 4.95
C PRO A 43 11.99 -8.43 5.67
N SER A 44 11.30 -9.33 4.96
CA SER A 44 10.53 -10.40 5.59
C SER A 44 11.38 -11.10 6.66
N PRO A 45 10.85 -11.39 7.87
CA PRO A 45 11.63 -12.02 8.92
C PRO A 45 12.20 -13.34 8.40
N PRO A 46 13.53 -13.53 8.35
CA PRO A 46 14.09 -14.81 7.97
C PRO A 46 14.59 -15.50 9.23
N GLU A 47 14.11 -16.71 9.48
CA GLU A 47 14.96 -17.73 10.09
C GLU A 47 16.13 -18.03 9.13
N TYR A 48 17.10 -17.12 9.07
CA TYR A 48 18.37 -17.18 8.34
C TYR A 48 18.38 -16.64 6.89
N ALA A 49 18.95 -15.44 6.78
CA ALA A 49 19.62 -14.89 5.60
C ALA A 49 18.80 -14.75 4.31
N LEU A 50 17.89 -13.78 4.25
CA LEU A 50 17.64 -13.09 2.99
C LEU A 50 18.45 -11.78 2.95
N PRO A 51 19.12 -11.47 1.83
CA PRO A 51 19.74 -10.17 1.62
C PRO A 51 18.66 -9.09 1.62
N SER A 52 19.06 -7.84 1.91
CA SER A 52 18.20 -6.68 1.70
C SER A 52 17.57 -6.72 0.30
N PRO A 53 16.34 -6.21 0.10
CA PRO A 53 15.69 -6.19 -1.22
C PRO A 53 16.65 -5.69 -2.30
N LYS A 54 16.56 -6.24 -3.53
CA LYS A 54 17.52 -5.97 -4.62
C LYS A 54 17.72 -4.48 -4.92
N ASP A 55 16.71 -3.65 -4.64
CA ASP A 55 16.74 -2.21 -4.90
C ASP A 55 17.23 -1.38 -3.71
N SER A 56 17.77 -2.01 -2.67
CA SER A 56 18.25 -1.32 -1.48
C SER A 56 19.60 -0.63 -1.68
N ILE A 57 19.81 0.48 -0.97
CA ILE A 57 21.08 1.22 -0.98
C ILE A 57 21.60 1.38 0.45
N SER A 58 22.93 1.35 0.59
CA SER A 58 23.59 1.68 1.86
C SER A 58 23.95 3.16 1.90
N LEU A 59 23.56 3.82 2.98
CA LEU A 59 23.93 5.20 3.29
C LEU A 59 24.92 5.20 4.45
N SER A 60 26.10 5.81 4.23
CA SER A 60 27.02 6.14 5.32
C SER A 60 26.42 7.28 6.15
N THR A 61 26.34 7.07 7.47
CA THR A 61 25.92 8.11 8.42
C THR A 61 27.09 8.47 9.33
N THR A 62 26.92 9.50 10.17
CA THR A 62 27.95 9.90 11.14
C THR A 62 28.17 8.90 12.26
N THR A 63 27.25 7.95 12.47
CA THR A 63 27.31 6.95 13.55
C THR A 63 27.43 5.54 12.99
N THR A 64 26.37 5.06 12.36
CA THR A 64 26.26 3.69 11.86
C THR A 64 25.61 3.69 10.48
N PRO A 65 26.20 3.00 9.49
CA PRO A 65 25.58 2.85 8.18
C PRO A 65 24.15 2.31 8.27
N ILE A 66 23.28 2.82 7.41
CA ILE A 66 21.91 2.33 7.27
C ILE A 66 21.69 1.79 5.87
N VAL A 67 20.83 0.79 5.75
CA VAL A 67 20.34 0.27 4.46
C VAL A 67 18.88 0.69 4.34
N ILE A 68 18.53 1.28 3.20
CA ILE A 68 17.19 1.80 2.93
C ILE A 68 16.68 1.29 1.59
N SER A 69 15.36 1.30 1.41
CA SER A 69 14.71 1.08 0.12
C SER A 69 14.33 2.45 -0.46
N PRO A 70 14.94 2.90 -1.57
CA PRO A 70 14.64 4.23 -2.13
C PRO A 70 13.17 4.44 -2.47
N SER A 71 12.51 3.42 -3.01
CA SER A 71 11.09 3.46 -3.37
C SER A 71 10.14 3.66 -2.18
N LYS A 72 10.61 3.32 -0.96
CA LYS A 72 9.93 3.51 0.33
C LYS A 72 10.55 4.64 1.17
N THR A 73 11.46 5.44 0.61
CA THR A 73 12.13 6.54 1.31
C THR A 73 11.69 7.88 0.73
N ALA A 74 11.54 8.88 1.60
CA ALA A 74 11.38 10.27 1.18
C ALA A 74 12.41 11.20 1.81
N LEU A 75 12.88 12.17 1.02
CA LEU A 75 13.59 13.36 1.48
C LEU A 75 12.57 14.47 1.75
N VAL A 76 12.35 14.80 3.01
CA VAL A 76 11.42 15.83 3.46
C VAL A 76 12.21 17.13 3.68
N ILE A 77 12.01 18.11 2.79
CA ILE A 77 12.64 19.43 2.82
C ILE A 77 11.68 20.40 3.51
N ILE A 78 12.08 20.92 4.67
CA ILE A 78 11.22 21.69 5.56
C ILE A 78 11.57 23.18 5.57
N ASP A 79 10.54 24.00 5.34
CA ASP A 79 10.51 25.45 5.56
C ASP A 79 11.60 26.24 4.81
N MET A 80 11.98 25.79 3.61
CA MET A 80 13.00 26.47 2.79
C MET A 80 12.42 27.65 1.98
N GLN A 81 11.55 28.45 2.61
CA GLN A 81 10.82 29.57 1.99
C GLN A 81 11.57 30.90 2.15
N ASN A 82 11.18 31.92 1.38
CA ASN A 82 11.79 33.26 1.41
C ASN A 82 11.85 33.86 2.83
N PHE A 83 10.83 33.67 3.65
CA PHE A 83 10.82 34.14 5.05
C PHE A 83 12.04 33.68 5.87
N PHE A 84 12.53 32.47 5.60
CA PHE A 84 13.64 31.87 6.34
C PHE A 84 15.01 32.08 5.66
N LEU A 85 15.03 32.35 4.36
CA LEU A 85 16.27 32.35 3.57
C LEU A 85 16.63 33.71 2.94
N SER A 86 15.67 34.63 2.82
CA SER A 86 15.86 35.86 2.06
C SER A 86 16.72 36.90 2.78
N LEU A 87 17.77 37.37 2.09
CA LEU A 87 18.58 38.51 2.49
C LEU A 87 17.78 39.79 2.69
N TYR A 88 16.68 39.93 1.96
CA TYR A 88 15.79 41.09 2.01
C TYR A 88 14.89 41.09 3.25
N LEU A 89 14.74 39.91 3.89
CA LEU A 89 14.12 39.76 5.20
C LEU A 89 15.17 39.62 6.32
N GLY A 90 16.42 40.02 6.04
CA GLY A 90 17.51 40.07 7.00
C GLY A 90 18.08 38.69 7.36
N ARG A 91 18.11 37.74 6.41
CA ARG A 91 18.76 36.43 6.58
C ARG A 91 20.13 36.44 5.91
N PRO A 92 21.24 36.21 6.64
CA PRO A 92 22.59 36.28 6.07
C PRO A 92 22.80 35.29 4.92
N ALA A 93 23.60 35.67 3.92
CA ALA A 93 23.86 34.87 2.72
C ALA A 93 24.69 33.62 3.04
N ASP A 94 25.56 33.76 4.04
CA ASP A 94 26.43 32.76 4.63
C ASP A 94 25.83 32.12 5.90
N GLY A 95 24.59 32.47 6.23
CA GLY A 95 23.87 31.91 7.37
C GLY A 95 23.54 30.43 7.19
N ALA A 96 23.28 29.73 8.30
CA ALA A 96 23.03 28.28 8.30
C ALA A 96 21.94 27.85 7.30
N GLY A 97 20.84 28.59 7.20
CA GLY A 97 19.77 28.28 6.24
C GLY A 97 20.19 28.41 4.78
N ASN A 98 20.96 29.44 4.42
CA ASN A 98 21.46 29.58 3.05
C ASN A 98 22.56 28.56 2.72
N ASN A 99 23.38 28.16 3.70
CA ASN A 99 24.30 27.03 3.54
C ASN A 99 23.56 25.70 3.34
N ALA A 100 22.47 25.46 4.09
CA ALA A 100 21.60 24.30 3.89
C ALA A 100 20.95 24.30 2.50
N LYS A 101 20.43 25.46 2.05
CA LYS A 101 19.89 25.64 0.68
C LYS A 101 20.92 25.22 -0.37
N LYS A 102 22.17 25.68 -0.23
CA LYS A 102 23.25 25.32 -1.15
C LYS A 102 23.52 23.81 -1.16
N ARG A 103 23.62 23.18 0.02
CA ARG A 103 23.83 21.72 0.13
C ARG A 103 22.67 20.89 -0.43
N LEU A 104 21.44 21.36 -0.30
CA LEU A 104 20.27 20.72 -0.90
C LEU A 104 20.38 20.71 -2.42
N LEU A 105 20.64 21.87 -3.02
CA LEU A 105 20.75 22.04 -4.48
C LEU A 105 21.96 21.30 -5.06
N ASP A 106 23.13 21.46 -4.44
CA ASP A 106 24.38 20.93 -4.97
C ASP A 106 24.53 19.42 -4.76
N THR A 107 23.79 18.81 -3.81
CA THR A 107 24.05 17.43 -3.38
C THR A 107 22.78 16.63 -3.10
N ALA A 108 21.97 17.05 -2.13
CA ALA A 108 20.91 16.17 -1.60
C ALA A 108 19.78 15.90 -2.61
N ILE A 109 19.27 16.94 -3.28
CA ILE A 109 18.19 16.83 -4.26
C ILE A 109 18.63 15.97 -5.46
N PRO A 110 19.77 16.25 -6.12
CA PRO A 110 20.25 15.40 -7.23
C PRO A 110 20.49 13.95 -6.81
N ALA A 111 21.08 13.72 -5.64
CA ALA A 111 21.37 12.37 -5.16
C ALA A 111 20.09 11.59 -4.82
N ALA A 112 19.12 12.22 -4.17
CA ALA A 112 17.83 11.61 -3.86
C ALA A 112 17.09 11.20 -5.13
N ARG A 113 16.96 12.10 -6.11
CA ARG A 113 16.32 11.79 -7.40
C ARG A 113 17.02 10.68 -8.16
N LYS A 114 18.37 10.71 -8.22
CA LYS A 114 19.17 9.65 -8.86
C LYS A 114 18.96 8.28 -8.20
N ALA A 115 18.75 8.25 -6.89
CA ALA A 115 18.46 7.03 -6.16
C ALA A 115 16.99 6.57 -6.27
N GLY A 116 16.09 7.37 -6.83
CA GLY A 116 14.64 7.08 -6.86
C GLY A 116 13.92 7.39 -5.54
N ILE A 117 14.50 8.27 -4.69
CA ILE A 117 13.90 8.75 -3.44
C ILE A 117 12.93 9.88 -3.75
N GLN A 118 11.71 9.77 -3.22
CA GLN A 118 10.67 10.80 -3.38
C GLN A 118 11.03 12.07 -2.60
N ILE A 119 10.93 13.25 -3.21
CA ILE A 119 11.13 14.52 -2.50
C ILE A 119 9.78 15.12 -2.11
N ILE A 120 9.68 15.58 -0.85
CA ILE A 120 8.51 16.25 -0.28
C ILE A 120 8.96 17.64 0.19
N TRP A 121 8.39 18.68 -0.39
CA TRP A 121 8.56 20.07 0.02
C TRP A 121 7.49 20.42 1.05
N LEU A 122 7.86 20.33 2.33
CA LEU A 122 6.95 20.48 3.46
C LEU A 122 7.11 21.86 4.08
N ASN A 123 6.22 22.77 3.73
CA ASN A 123 6.40 24.20 4.01
C ASN A 123 5.20 24.77 4.75
N TRP A 124 5.39 25.84 5.51
CA TRP A 124 4.24 26.63 5.96
C TRP A 124 3.42 27.10 4.76
N GLY A 125 2.11 27.06 4.89
CA GLY A 125 1.20 27.57 3.88
C GLY A 125 -0.16 27.69 4.51
N LEU A 126 -0.35 28.79 5.22
CA LEU A 126 -1.52 29.02 6.04
C LEU A 126 -2.67 29.58 5.19
N THR A 127 -3.87 29.12 5.50
CA THR A 127 -5.14 29.74 5.11
C THR A 127 -5.66 30.60 6.26
N ASP A 128 -6.72 31.38 6.00
CA ASP A 128 -7.37 32.14 7.07
C ASP A 128 -7.99 31.22 8.13
N GLU A 129 -8.59 30.11 7.71
CA GLU A 129 -9.09 29.07 8.60
C GLU A 129 -7.98 28.48 9.50
N ASP A 130 -6.79 28.21 8.92
CA ASP A 130 -5.65 27.73 9.70
C ASP A 130 -5.22 28.71 10.80
N ILE A 131 -5.34 30.02 10.56
CA ILE A 131 -5.00 31.08 11.52
C ILE A 131 -6.05 31.16 12.64
N GLU A 132 -7.33 31.04 12.29
CA GLU A 132 -8.45 31.05 13.23
C GLU A 132 -8.36 29.86 14.21
N ASP A 133 -8.06 28.67 13.69
CA ASP A 133 -7.95 27.43 14.46
C ASP A 133 -6.61 27.24 15.17
N MET A 134 -5.67 28.18 15.02
CA MET A 134 -4.31 28.00 15.51
C MET A 134 -4.22 28.15 17.04
N PRO A 135 -3.64 27.16 17.75
CA PRO A 135 -3.43 27.28 19.18
C PRO A 135 -2.55 28.50 19.53
N PRO A 136 -2.86 29.22 20.61
CA PRO A 136 -2.07 30.38 21.06
C PRO A 136 -0.58 30.06 21.23
N SER A 137 -0.24 28.83 21.64
CA SER A 137 1.14 28.37 21.78
C SER A 137 1.92 28.37 20.45
N THR A 138 1.25 28.03 19.34
CA THR A 138 1.86 28.07 18.00
C THR A 138 1.98 29.49 17.50
N ARG A 139 0.94 30.32 17.68
CA ARG A 139 0.97 31.73 17.30
C ARG A 139 2.08 32.49 18.03
N ARG A 140 2.21 32.27 19.34
CA ARG A 140 3.26 32.90 20.17
C ARG A 140 4.66 32.69 19.61
N ALA A 141 4.96 31.53 19.01
CA ALA A 141 6.30 31.22 18.50
C ALA A 141 6.78 32.13 17.36
N PHE A 142 5.86 32.83 16.67
CA PHE A 142 6.15 33.69 15.52
C PHE A 142 5.88 35.18 15.79
N GLY A 143 5.67 35.58 17.05
CA GLY A 143 5.23 36.93 17.41
C GLY A 143 3.72 37.07 17.49
N PHE A 144 3.25 38.10 18.18
CA PHE A 144 1.83 38.46 18.28
C PHE A 144 1.70 39.97 18.56
N GLU A 145 0.51 40.52 18.36
CA GLU A 145 0.20 41.90 18.69
C GLU A 145 -0.23 42.05 20.16
N ALA A 146 0.16 43.17 20.76
CA ALA A 146 -0.31 43.66 22.04
C ALA A 146 -0.93 45.07 21.86
N THR A 147 -1.93 45.38 22.68
CA THR A 147 -2.46 46.74 22.82
C THR A 147 -1.91 47.35 24.10
N LEU A 148 -1.52 48.63 24.06
CA LEU A 148 -1.11 49.34 25.26
C LEU A 148 -2.29 49.47 26.24
N GLU A 149 -2.06 49.15 27.50
CA GLU A 149 -3.07 49.32 28.55
C GLU A 149 -3.52 50.79 28.62
N GLY A 150 -4.84 51.02 28.64
CA GLY A 150 -5.42 52.36 28.73
C GLY A 150 -5.48 53.17 27.43
N GLN A 151 -4.92 52.69 26.31
CA GLN A 151 -5.09 53.29 24.99
C GLN A 151 -6.03 52.39 24.15
N GLY A 152 -7.11 52.96 23.60
CA GLY A 152 -8.12 52.20 22.84
C GLY A 152 -7.56 51.40 21.66
N LYS A 153 -8.34 50.45 21.14
CA LYS A 153 -8.01 49.40 20.13
C LYS A 153 -7.24 49.83 18.86
N ASN A 154 -7.00 51.12 18.63
CA ASN A 154 -6.45 51.65 17.37
C ASN A 154 -4.92 51.81 17.36
N LYS A 155 -4.18 51.28 18.35
CA LYS A 155 -2.71 51.19 18.33
C LYS A 155 -2.25 49.81 18.77
N SER A 156 -2.06 48.90 17.81
CA SER A 156 -1.44 47.58 18.06
C SER A 156 0.08 47.66 17.87
N LEU A 157 0.80 47.24 18.90
CA LEU A 157 2.26 47.11 18.92
C LEU A 157 2.64 45.63 18.92
N PRO A 158 3.85 45.27 18.46
CA PRO A 158 4.38 43.93 18.67
C PRO A 158 4.53 43.63 20.16
N ALA A 159 4.06 42.46 20.60
CA ALA A 159 4.19 42.02 21.98
C ALA A 159 5.64 41.67 22.33
N ILE A 160 6.03 41.94 23.58
CA ILE A 160 7.34 41.63 24.15
C ILE A 160 7.13 40.63 25.29
N ASP A 161 7.84 39.50 25.29
CA ASP A 161 7.89 38.59 26.42
C ASP A 161 9.32 38.33 26.90
N ALA A 162 9.46 37.91 28.17
CA ALA A 162 10.75 37.64 28.82
C ALA A 162 11.51 36.42 28.25
N HIS A 163 10.95 35.77 27.23
CA HIS A 163 11.45 34.54 26.63
C HIS A 163 11.79 34.72 25.15
N GLY A 164 11.99 35.95 24.68
CA GLY A 164 12.59 36.20 23.38
C GLY A 164 11.62 36.30 22.21
N VAL A 165 10.30 36.22 22.40
CA VAL A 165 9.38 36.58 21.31
C VAL A 165 9.47 38.10 21.15
N ASN A 166 10.14 38.50 20.07
CA ASN A 166 10.55 39.88 19.76
C ASN A 166 11.58 40.54 20.68
N GLN A 167 12.22 39.89 21.66
CA GLN A 167 13.17 40.60 22.53
C GLN A 167 14.39 41.15 21.78
N ALA A 168 14.96 40.39 20.82
CA ALA A 168 16.01 40.88 19.92
C ALA A 168 15.54 41.97 18.91
N ALA A 169 14.23 42.17 18.77
CA ALA A 169 13.63 43.28 18.02
C ALA A 169 13.22 44.46 18.94
N ALA A 170 12.93 44.17 20.20
CA ALA A 170 12.49 45.09 21.24
C ALA A 170 13.65 45.85 21.89
N ASP A 171 14.87 45.32 21.85
CA ASP A 171 16.12 45.98 22.29
C ASP A 171 16.46 47.29 21.52
N HIS A 172 15.56 47.76 20.65
CA HIS A 172 15.76 48.90 19.76
C HIS A 172 14.70 50.01 19.87
N PHE A 173 13.78 49.95 20.84
CA PHE A 173 12.88 51.07 21.17
C PHE A 173 13.44 51.93 22.31
N MET A 174 13.46 53.25 22.14
CA MET A 174 13.67 54.21 23.25
C MET A 174 12.31 54.78 23.66
N GLN A 175 12.07 54.92 24.97
CA GLN A 175 10.94 55.70 25.48
C GLN A 175 11.20 57.19 25.18
N ASP A 176 10.19 57.88 24.64
CA ASP A 176 10.21 59.33 24.61
C ASP A 176 10.08 59.91 26.04
N LYS A 177 10.17 61.24 26.15
CA LYS A 177 10.12 61.97 27.43
C LYS A 177 8.79 61.80 28.18
N ASN A 178 7.80 61.19 27.54
CA ASN A 178 6.45 60.95 28.05
C ASN A 178 6.14 59.45 28.22
N GLY A 179 7.12 58.56 28.03
CA GLY A 179 6.93 57.11 28.14
C GLY A 179 6.20 56.45 26.96
N VAL A 180 6.04 57.16 25.85
CA VAL A 180 5.47 56.63 24.60
C VAL A 180 6.59 56.00 23.78
N LEU A 181 6.39 54.77 23.33
CA LEU A 181 7.28 54.10 22.38
C LEU A 181 7.02 54.71 20.99
N GLU A 182 7.95 55.53 20.49
CA GLU A 182 7.95 55.93 19.08
C GLU A 182 8.82 54.98 18.26
N GLU A 183 8.34 54.62 17.07
CA GLU A 183 9.08 53.87 16.07
C GLU A 183 10.25 54.75 15.58
N LYS A 184 11.49 54.40 15.91
CA LYS A 184 12.62 54.98 15.19
C LYS A 184 12.50 54.52 13.74
N GLU A 185 12.69 55.41 12.76
CA GLU A 185 13.12 54.98 11.43
C GLU A 185 14.44 54.21 11.61
N LEU A 186 14.35 52.88 11.72
CA LEU A 186 15.49 51.99 11.95
C LEU A 186 16.20 51.78 10.61
N THR A 187 16.93 52.79 10.16
CA THR A 187 17.93 52.64 9.10
C THR A 187 19.31 52.52 9.72
N GLU A 188 19.86 51.32 9.68
CA GLU A 188 21.31 51.12 9.75
C GLU A 188 21.66 50.28 8.52
N ASN A 189 22.35 50.89 7.56
CA ASN A 189 22.65 50.33 6.23
C ASN A 189 21.45 50.16 5.26
N GLY A 190 20.38 50.96 5.42
CA GLY A 190 19.30 51.05 4.42
C GLY A 190 18.37 49.83 4.32
N LYS A 191 18.29 48.98 5.36
CA LYS A 191 17.35 47.86 5.45
C LYS A 191 16.47 47.97 6.70
N PRO A 192 15.14 47.81 6.61
CA PRO A 192 14.25 47.89 7.77
C PRO A 192 14.52 46.76 8.76
N LYS A 193 14.69 47.08 10.06
CA LYS A 193 14.94 46.10 11.14
C LYS A 193 13.62 45.55 11.72
N ARG A 194 13.52 44.22 11.61
CA ARG A 194 12.52 43.23 12.10
C ARG A 194 11.53 43.70 13.16
N ILE A 195 10.24 43.78 12.83
CA ILE A 195 9.20 43.33 13.76
C ILE A 195 8.01 42.70 13.02
N TYR A 196 7.82 41.39 13.19
CA TYR A 196 6.65 40.69 12.65
C TYR A 196 5.58 40.60 13.73
N LYS A 197 4.33 40.89 13.35
CA LYS A 197 3.18 40.95 14.26
C LYS A 197 2.50 39.58 14.46
N GLY A 198 3.19 38.50 14.08
CA GLY A 198 2.70 37.12 14.16
C GLY A 198 2.28 36.52 12.83
N LEU A 199 1.99 35.22 12.83
CA LEU A 199 1.47 34.50 11.66
C LEU A 199 0.21 35.18 11.11
N GLY A 200 0.12 35.29 9.78
CA GLY A 200 -1.00 35.94 9.10
C GLY A 200 -1.02 37.47 9.16
N SER A 201 -0.04 38.13 9.78
CA SER A 201 0.10 39.59 9.74
C SER A 201 0.80 40.07 8.47
N GLU A 202 0.56 41.32 8.06
CA GLU A 202 1.22 41.91 6.90
C GLU A 202 2.74 42.03 7.10
N VAL A 203 3.52 41.52 6.14
CA VAL A 203 4.98 41.74 6.10
C VAL A 203 5.31 43.11 5.50
N GLY A 204 4.49 43.58 4.56
CA GLY A 204 4.69 44.85 3.86
C GLY A 204 5.66 44.76 2.68
N PRO A 205 5.96 45.91 2.05
CA PRO A 205 6.81 45.97 0.86
C PRO A 205 8.26 45.61 1.18
N VAL A 206 8.87 44.77 0.34
CA VAL A 206 10.27 44.34 0.46
C VAL A 206 11.04 44.79 -0.78
N SER A 207 12.13 45.52 -0.58
CA SER A 207 13.03 45.91 -1.67
C SER A 207 14.02 44.78 -1.95
N ILE A 208 13.98 44.25 -3.17
CA ILE A 208 14.86 43.17 -3.65
C ILE A 208 15.99 43.72 -4.55
N GLU A 209 16.84 42.85 -5.07
CA GLU A 209 17.88 43.20 -6.06
C GLU A 209 17.30 44.05 -7.20
N ASP A 210 18.12 44.96 -7.73
CA ASP A 210 17.77 45.97 -8.74
C ASP A 210 16.79 47.07 -8.29
N GLY A 211 16.52 47.19 -6.99
CA GLY A 211 15.65 48.25 -6.43
C GLY A 211 14.16 48.03 -6.67
N LYS A 212 13.78 46.83 -7.16
CA LYS A 212 12.38 46.45 -7.33
C LYS A 212 11.74 46.24 -5.96
N VAL A 213 10.53 46.77 -5.77
CA VAL A 213 9.72 46.53 -4.58
C VAL A 213 8.74 45.39 -4.87
N VAL A 214 8.72 44.37 -4.02
CA VAL A 214 7.74 43.28 -4.06
C VAL A 214 6.83 43.38 -2.85
N ASP A 215 5.55 43.08 -3.05
CA ASP A 215 4.65 42.85 -1.93
C ASP A 215 4.97 41.48 -1.32
N ALA A 216 5.44 41.47 -0.08
CA ALA A 216 5.76 40.21 0.60
C ALA A 216 4.50 39.45 1.06
N GLY A 217 3.34 40.12 1.10
CA GLY A 217 2.07 39.61 1.57
C GLY A 217 2.03 39.31 3.07
N ARG A 218 1.02 38.55 3.48
CA ARG A 218 0.81 38.11 4.86
C ARG A 218 1.75 36.98 5.25
N LEU A 219 2.28 37.03 6.47
CA LEU A 219 3.33 36.14 6.95
C LEU A 219 2.92 34.67 6.90
N LEU A 220 3.68 33.90 6.12
CA LEU A 220 3.57 32.45 5.89
C LEU A 220 2.20 31.98 5.37
N MET A 221 1.39 32.89 4.84
CA MET A 221 0.12 32.59 4.16
C MET A 221 0.39 32.04 2.76
N ARG A 222 -0.48 31.14 2.27
CA ARG A 222 -0.35 30.59 0.91
C ARG A 222 -0.32 31.71 -0.15
N ASP A 223 0.37 31.43 -1.24
CA ASP A 223 0.47 32.30 -2.42
C ASP A 223 1.11 33.69 -2.15
N THR A 224 1.75 33.87 -0.99
CA THR A 224 2.52 35.07 -0.67
C THR A 224 4.00 34.90 -0.98
N TRP A 225 4.68 35.99 -1.33
CA TRP A 225 6.11 35.93 -1.68
C TRP A 225 6.97 35.42 -0.53
N ASN A 226 6.66 35.77 0.72
CA ASN A 226 7.42 35.31 1.88
C ASN A 226 7.26 33.79 2.13
N ALA A 227 6.12 33.20 1.74
CA ALA A 227 5.87 31.76 1.76
C ALA A 227 6.33 31.03 0.49
N ALA A 228 6.72 31.74 -0.56
CA ALA A 228 7.26 31.12 -1.77
C ALA A 228 8.68 30.56 -1.54
N LEU A 229 9.06 29.55 -2.34
CA LEU A 229 10.45 29.11 -2.42
C LEU A 229 11.31 30.22 -3.09
N PRO A 230 12.56 30.42 -2.64
CA PRO A 230 13.51 31.26 -3.37
C PRO A 230 13.72 30.73 -4.80
N PRO A 231 14.07 31.60 -5.79
CA PRO A 231 14.10 31.24 -7.20
C PRO A 231 14.86 29.94 -7.54
N ALA A 232 16.01 29.69 -6.91
CA ALA A 232 16.80 28.48 -7.15
C ALA A 232 16.10 27.20 -6.65
N LEU A 233 15.41 27.25 -5.51
CA LEU A 233 14.66 26.11 -4.99
C LEU A 233 13.32 25.93 -5.73
N ASP A 234 12.67 27.01 -6.13
CA ASP A 234 11.47 26.96 -6.97
C ASP A 234 11.76 26.30 -8.33
N ALA A 235 12.89 26.65 -8.97
CA ALA A 235 13.35 26.00 -10.18
C ALA A 235 13.58 24.49 -9.97
N ALA A 236 14.24 24.12 -8.86
CA ALA A 236 14.46 22.72 -8.51
C ALA A 236 13.14 21.98 -8.27
N TYR A 237 12.16 22.58 -7.59
CA TYR A 237 10.83 21.99 -7.40
C TYR A 237 10.11 21.78 -8.74
N LYS A 238 10.08 22.78 -9.62
CA LYS A 238 9.42 22.68 -10.93
C LYS A 238 10.02 21.59 -11.81
N GLU A 239 11.36 21.43 -11.78
CA GLU A 239 12.04 20.32 -12.43
C GLU A 239 11.58 18.97 -11.86
N GLY A 240 11.55 18.85 -10.52
CA GLY A 240 11.14 17.62 -9.84
C GLY A 240 9.67 17.27 -10.02
N GLN A 241 8.79 18.27 -10.08
CA GLN A 241 7.36 18.09 -10.32
C GLN A 241 7.10 17.49 -11.71
N GLY A 242 7.98 17.76 -12.68
CA GLY A 242 7.89 17.23 -14.05
C GLY A 242 8.44 15.81 -14.24
N LEU A 243 8.92 15.14 -13.19
CA LEU A 243 9.44 13.78 -13.31
C LEU A 243 8.32 12.77 -13.62
N LYS A 244 8.59 11.83 -14.52
CA LYS A 244 7.64 10.76 -14.88
C LYS A 244 7.41 9.78 -13.73
N GLU A 245 8.45 9.51 -12.96
CA GLU A 245 8.44 8.60 -11.82
C GLU A 245 8.78 9.39 -10.56
N LYS A 246 7.95 9.24 -9.51
CA LYS A 246 8.12 9.91 -8.21
C LYS A 246 8.26 11.45 -8.32
N PRO A 247 7.30 12.15 -8.95
CA PRO A 247 7.34 13.61 -9.06
C PRO A 247 7.39 14.27 -7.68
N ASP A 248 8.25 15.28 -7.50
CA ASP A 248 8.32 16.05 -6.25
C ASP A 248 6.93 16.59 -5.87
N VAL A 249 6.59 16.56 -4.58
CA VAL A 249 5.30 17.06 -4.08
C VAL A 249 5.50 18.23 -3.13
N TRP A 250 4.62 19.23 -3.22
CA TRP A 250 4.56 20.33 -2.27
C TRP A 250 3.37 20.13 -1.33
N ILE A 251 3.65 20.02 -0.03
CA ILE A 251 2.66 19.85 1.02
C ILE A 251 2.73 21.03 1.98
N HIS A 252 1.59 21.66 2.26
CA HIS A 252 1.49 22.73 3.23
C HIS A 252 1.21 22.20 4.63
N LYS A 253 1.95 22.70 5.62
CA LYS A 253 1.69 22.48 7.05
C LYS A 253 1.18 23.73 7.72
N ASN A 254 0.41 23.52 8.79
CA ASN A 254 -0.20 24.57 9.60
C ASN A 254 0.23 24.52 11.08
N ARG A 255 1.21 23.67 11.41
CA ARG A 255 1.87 23.57 12.71
C ARG A 255 3.38 23.43 12.51
N MET A 256 4.13 23.42 13.61
CA MET A 256 5.59 23.21 13.57
C MET A 256 5.94 21.91 12.83
N SER A 257 5.28 20.81 13.23
CA SER A 257 5.36 19.53 12.55
C SER A 257 4.35 19.45 11.42
N GLY A 258 4.73 18.89 10.28
CA GLY A 258 3.77 18.49 9.24
C GLY A 258 3.09 17.15 9.53
N LEU A 259 3.47 16.47 10.61
CA LEU A 259 3.07 15.11 10.96
C LEU A 259 2.33 15.06 12.31
N TRP A 260 1.83 16.20 12.80
CA TRP A 260 1.12 16.29 14.09
C TRP A 260 -0.22 15.55 14.09
N GLY A 261 -0.82 15.34 15.26
CA GLY A 261 -2.17 14.78 15.39
C GLY A 261 -2.31 13.34 14.86
N SER A 262 -3.54 12.92 14.53
CA SER A 262 -3.79 11.59 13.96
C SER A 262 -3.51 11.54 12.45
N SER A 263 -4.00 12.53 11.71
CA SER A 263 -3.83 12.67 10.25
C SER A 263 -3.52 14.11 9.85
N THR A 264 -2.68 14.27 8.85
CA THR A 264 -2.37 15.50 8.13
C THR A 264 -2.21 15.17 6.64
N PRO A 265 -2.24 16.17 5.74
CA PRO A 265 -1.94 15.93 4.32
C PRO A 265 -0.58 15.25 4.09
N CYS A 266 0.40 15.52 4.94
CA CYS A 266 1.70 14.85 4.85
C CYS A 266 1.62 13.38 5.27
N THR A 267 0.93 13.04 6.38
CA THR A 267 0.81 11.63 6.77
C THR A 267 0.02 10.82 5.76
N GLU A 268 -1.06 11.40 5.21
CA GLU A 268 -1.88 10.76 4.17
C GLU A 268 -1.06 10.47 2.92
N PHE A 269 -0.26 11.43 2.47
CA PHE A 269 0.65 11.22 1.34
C PHE A 269 1.66 10.10 1.61
N LEU A 270 2.30 10.11 2.78
CA LEU A 270 3.29 9.08 3.15
C LEU A 270 2.67 7.67 3.14
N GLU A 271 1.47 7.52 3.71
CA GLU A 271 0.72 6.27 3.74
C GLU A 271 0.36 5.80 2.31
N GLN A 272 -0.23 6.67 1.49
CA GLN A 272 -0.62 6.35 0.11
C GLN A 272 0.58 5.99 -0.79
N ALA A 273 1.69 6.72 -0.62
CA ALA A 273 2.91 6.48 -1.37
C ALA A 273 3.70 5.25 -0.89
N GLY A 274 3.31 4.64 0.24
CA GLY A 274 4.00 3.50 0.85
C GLY A 274 5.40 3.87 1.37
N ILE A 275 5.58 5.11 1.82
CA ILE A 275 6.86 5.61 2.34
C ILE A 275 7.00 5.18 3.81
N SER A 276 8.07 4.47 4.12
CA SER A 276 8.36 3.91 5.44
C SER A 276 9.72 4.32 6.03
N THR A 277 10.43 5.20 5.33
CA THR A 277 11.67 5.83 5.80
C THR A 277 11.68 7.31 5.43
N LEU A 278 12.03 8.18 6.39
CA LEU A 278 12.10 9.62 6.17
C LEU A 278 13.52 10.13 6.42
N VAL A 279 14.01 10.95 5.51
CA VAL A 279 15.24 11.74 5.67
C VAL A 279 14.82 13.19 5.73
N PHE A 280 15.20 13.90 6.79
CA PHE A 280 14.81 15.30 6.98
C PHE A 280 15.95 16.26 6.65
N ALA A 281 15.61 17.35 5.98
CA ALA A 281 16.49 18.50 5.77
C ALA A 281 15.66 19.79 5.83
N GLY A 282 16.29 20.92 6.16
CA GLY A 282 15.55 22.18 6.23
C GLY A 282 16.17 23.17 7.20
N VAL A 283 15.39 24.18 7.57
CA VAL A 283 15.73 25.21 8.56
C VAL A 283 14.90 25.04 9.84
N ASN A 284 15.30 25.74 10.90
CA ASN A 284 14.73 25.63 12.24
C ASN A 284 14.78 24.19 12.75
N THR A 285 16.02 23.65 12.79
CA THR A 285 16.32 22.28 13.21
C THR A 285 15.78 21.95 14.60
N ASP A 286 15.65 22.96 15.47
CA ASP A 286 15.15 22.90 16.84
C ASP A 286 13.62 23.05 16.96
N GLN A 287 12.93 23.41 15.87
CA GLN A 287 11.47 23.60 15.88
C GLN A 287 10.79 22.73 14.84
N CYS A 288 10.69 23.18 13.58
CA CYS A 288 9.84 22.52 12.58
C CYS A 288 10.40 21.18 12.11
N VAL A 289 11.72 21.09 11.94
CA VAL A 289 12.39 19.82 11.61
C VAL A 289 12.35 18.87 12.81
N ALA A 290 12.75 19.33 14.01
CA ALA A 290 12.70 18.51 15.23
C ALA A 290 11.28 18.03 15.57
N GLY A 291 10.27 18.91 15.46
CA GLY A 291 8.87 18.56 15.69
C GLY A 291 8.38 17.50 14.70
N SER A 292 8.70 17.65 13.41
CA SER A 292 8.36 16.63 12.41
C SER A 292 9.08 15.31 12.66
N LEU A 293 10.36 15.36 13.05
CA LEU A 293 11.14 14.18 13.40
C LEU A 293 10.59 13.47 14.64
N GLN A 294 10.22 14.21 15.69
CA GLN A 294 9.65 13.68 16.93
C GLN A 294 8.29 13.03 16.69
N ASP A 295 7.43 13.66 15.89
CA ASP A 295 6.13 13.06 15.55
C ASP A 295 6.31 11.82 14.68
N ALA A 296 7.20 11.85 13.69
CA ALA A 296 7.54 10.68 12.88
C ALA A 296 8.08 9.52 13.74
N PHE A 297 8.96 9.84 14.70
CA PHE A 297 9.50 8.88 15.65
C PHE A 297 8.42 8.29 16.55
N THR A 298 7.57 9.14 17.14
CA THR A 298 6.48 8.74 18.03
C THR A 298 5.46 7.86 17.33
N LYS A 299 5.05 8.23 16.12
CA LYS A 299 4.04 7.48 15.36
C LYS A 299 4.54 6.10 14.93
N GLY A 300 5.84 5.97 14.66
CA GLY A 300 6.32 4.96 13.73
C GLY A 300 5.66 5.16 12.35
N ILE A 301 6.18 4.53 11.31
CA ILE A 301 5.43 4.56 10.05
C ILE A 301 4.33 3.52 10.15
N MET A 302 3.11 4.03 10.37
CA MET A 302 1.87 3.25 10.46
C MET A 302 1.63 2.52 9.15
N THR A 303 1.61 1.19 9.23
CA THR A 303 1.21 0.30 8.15
C THR A 303 -0.24 -0.10 8.37
N SER A 304 -1.08 0.03 7.35
CA SER A 304 -2.45 -0.47 7.40
C SER A 304 -2.50 -1.97 7.74
N SER A 305 -3.64 -2.46 8.22
CA SER A 305 -3.85 -3.90 8.44
C SER A 305 -3.62 -4.71 7.16
N LEU A 306 -3.87 -4.13 5.98
CA LEU A 306 -3.53 -4.73 4.70
C LEU A 306 -2.00 -4.91 4.52
N GLU A 307 -1.22 -3.87 4.80
CA GLU A 307 0.24 -3.95 4.69
C GLU A 307 0.84 -4.86 5.77
N GLN A 308 0.23 -4.92 6.95
CA GLN A 308 0.54 -5.94 7.97
C GLN A 308 0.35 -7.36 7.44
N LEU A 309 -0.82 -7.64 6.83
CA LEU A 309 -1.16 -8.95 6.29
C LEU A 309 -0.17 -9.39 5.21
N LYS A 310 0.10 -8.52 4.21
CA LYS A 310 1.11 -8.79 3.17
C LYS A 310 2.45 -9.13 3.79
N ALA A 311 2.81 -8.30 4.74
CA ALA A 311 4.05 -8.35 5.43
C ALA A 311 4.38 -9.68 6.15
N ILE A 312 3.35 -10.27 6.78
CA ILE A 312 3.44 -11.54 7.52
C ILE A 312 3.84 -12.70 6.60
N GLY A 313 3.73 -12.52 5.29
CA GLY A 313 4.07 -13.52 4.28
C GLY A 313 2.85 -13.98 3.48
N THR A 314 1.65 -13.50 3.81
CA THR A 314 0.46 -13.79 3.02
C THR A 314 0.44 -12.98 1.73
N THR A 315 0.42 -13.66 0.61
CA THR A 315 0.28 -13.00 -0.69
C THR A 315 -1.17 -12.55 -0.90
N VAL A 316 -1.38 -11.25 -1.00
CA VAL A 316 -2.72 -10.68 -1.21
C VAL A 316 -3.10 -10.70 -2.69
N VAL A 317 -4.29 -11.22 -2.95
CA VAL A 317 -4.92 -11.34 -4.27
C VAL A 317 -6.25 -10.59 -4.26
N CYS A 318 -6.61 -9.93 -5.36
CA CYS A 318 -7.90 -9.23 -5.47
C CYS A 318 -8.95 -10.09 -6.20
N ASP A 319 -10.12 -10.31 -5.56
CA ASP A 319 -11.24 -11.05 -6.13
C ASP A 319 -12.24 -10.09 -6.81
N SER A 320 -11.94 -9.71 -8.06
CA SER A 320 -12.75 -8.74 -8.80
C SER A 320 -12.59 -8.89 -10.31
N GLY A 321 -13.71 -8.72 -11.04
CA GLY A 321 -13.70 -8.45 -12.49
C GLY A 321 -13.70 -6.96 -12.83
N ASP A 322 -13.94 -6.10 -11.84
CA ASP A 322 -13.80 -4.65 -11.94
C ASP A 322 -12.33 -4.29 -11.72
N PHE A 323 -11.61 -4.10 -12.82
CA PHE A 323 -10.18 -3.81 -12.80
C PHE A 323 -9.86 -2.35 -12.44
N ALA A 324 -10.85 -1.43 -12.48
CA ALA A 324 -10.64 -0.04 -12.07
C ALA A 324 -10.34 0.07 -10.56
N THR A 325 -10.84 -0.87 -9.76
CA THR A 325 -10.63 -0.90 -8.31
C THR A 325 -9.40 -1.68 -7.85
N ILE A 326 -8.79 -2.51 -8.71
CA ILE A 326 -7.70 -3.43 -8.34
C ILE A 326 -6.42 -2.67 -7.97
N GLY A 327 -6.04 -1.66 -8.76
CA GLY A 327 -4.73 -1.00 -8.65
C GLY A 327 -4.49 -0.32 -7.30
N LYS A 328 -5.56 0.13 -6.62
CA LYS A 328 -5.49 0.82 -5.32
C LYS A 328 -4.76 0.00 -4.26
N TYR A 329 -4.99 -1.32 -4.22
CA TYR A 329 -4.51 -2.19 -3.15
C TYR A 329 -3.17 -2.85 -3.45
N LYS A 330 -2.62 -2.66 -4.67
CA LYS A 330 -1.38 -3.28 -5.15
C LYS A 330 -1.32 -4.80 -4.84
N PRO A 331 -2.31 -5.59 -5.26
CA PRO A 331 -2.28 -7.04 -5.07
C PRO A 331 -1.23 -7.70 -5.97
N GLN A 332 -0.78 -8.89 -5.59
CA GLN A 332 0.18 -9.67 -6.38
C GLN A 332 -0.51 -10.30 -7.61
N ASP A 333 -1.66 -10.93 -7.38
CA ASP A 333 -2.48 -11.61 -8.39
C ASP A 333 -3.93 -11.09 -8.34
N ALA A 334 -4.76 -11.54 -9.27
CA ALA A 334 -6.21 -11.32 -9.23
C ALA A 334 -7.01 -12.57 -9.64
N THR A 335 -8.22 -12.69 -9.13
CA THR A 335 -9.14 -13.78 -9.49
C THR A 335 -10.43 -13.27 -10.08
N THR A 336 -10.88 -13.95 -11.14
CA THR A 336 -12.24 -13.80 -11.68
C THR A 336 -13.01 -15.10 -11.49
N ASN A 337 -14.33 -15.01 -11.69
CA ASN A 337 -15.26 -16.13 -11.77
C ASN A 337 -16.51 -15.66 -12.57
N PRO A 338 -17.43 -16.56 -12.96
CA PRO A 338 -18.59 -16.19 -13.78
C PRO A 338 -19.44 -15.06 -13.18
N SER A 339 -19.68 -15.07 -11.86
CA SER A 339 -20.45 -14.02 -11.19
C SER A 339 -19.77 -12.65 -11.26
N LEU A 340 -18.45 -12.61 -11.06
CA LEU A 340 -17.66 -11.38 -11.11
C LEU A 340 -17.60 -10.79 -12.52
N ILE A 341 -17.43 -11.64 -13.54
CA ILE A 341 -17.45 -11.19 -14.94
C ILE A 341 -18.84 -10.68 -15.32
N LEU A 342 -19.91 -11.39 -14.94
CA LEU A 342 -21.28 -10.93 -15.18
C LEU A 342 -21.59 -9.59 -14.50
N ALA A 343 -21.09 -9.38 -13.28
CA ALA A 343 -21.25 -8.12 -12.57
C ALA A 343 -20.49 -6.98 -13.25
N ALA A 344 -19.24 -7.22 -13.64
CA ALA A 344 -18.41 -6.24 -14.35
C ALA A 344 -18.99 -5.92 -15.73
N SER A 345 -19.42 -6.92 -16.49
CA SER A 345 -19.92 -6.77 -17.87
C SER A 345 -21.17 -5.89 -17.99
N LYS A 346 -21.88 -5.64 -16.88
CA LYS A 346 -23.05 -4.74 -16.82
C LYS A 346 -22.66 -3.27 -16.68
N LYS A 347 -21.39 -2.95 -16.40
CA LYS A 347 -20.91 -1.57 -16.28
C LYS A 347 -20.63 -0.96 -17.64
N SER A 348 -21.12 0.25 -17.88
CA SER A 348 -20.97 0.95 -19.17
C SER A 348 -19.50 1.21 -19.54
N GLU A 349 -18.64 1.45 -18.56
CA GLU A 349 -17.20 1.67 -18.74
C GLU A 349 -16.46 0.47 -19.35
N TYR A 350 -17.00 -0.75 -19.25
CA TYR A 350 -16.42 -1.96 -19.85
C TYR A 350 -17.10 -2.39 -21.16
N ALA A 351 -18.02 -1.57 -21.70
CA ALA A 351 -18.73 -1.89 -22.93
C ALA A 351 -17.79 -2.19 -24.11
N LYS A 352 -16.63 -1.53 -24.18
CA LYS A 352 -15.64 -1.76 -25.24
C LYS A 352 -15.07 -3.17 -25.24
N LEU A 353 -14.86 -3.79 -24.07
CA LEU A 353 -14.40 -5.18 -24.01
C LEU A 353 -15.45 -6.13 -24.58
N MET A 354 -16.71 -5.80 -24.35
CA MET A 354 -17.83 -6.54 -24.91
C MET A 354 -17.88 -6.45 -26.43
N ASP A 355 -17.67 -5.25 -26.97
CA ASP A 355 -17.69 -5.02 -28.41
C ASP A 355 -16.57 -5.81 -29.11
N ILE A 356 -15.34 -5.79 -28.56
CA ILE A 356 -14.21 -6.59 -29.07
C ILE A 356 -14.54 -8.10 -29.04
N ALA A 357 -15.14 -8.58 -27.95
CA ALA A 357 -15.51 -9.98 -27.81
C ALA A 357 -16.58 -10.38 -28.83
N VAL A 358 -17.58 -9.52 -29.08
CA VAL A 358 -18.65 -9.74 -30.05
C VAL A 358 -18.11 -9.75 -31.47
N GLU A 359 -17.21 -8.82 -31.81
CA GLU A 359 -16.53 -8.82 -33.12
C GLU A 359 -15.78 -10.12 -33.35
N TYR A 360 -15.01 -10.59 -32.36
CA TYR A 360 -14.32 -11.87 -32.44
C TYR A 360 -15.29 -13.05 -32.63
N GLY A 361 -16.33 -13.15 -31.81
CA GLY A 361 -17.24 -14.29 -31.85
C GLY A 361 -18.13 -14.35 -33.09
N LYS A 362 -18.37 -13.22 -33.78
CA LYS A 362 -19.09 -13.22 -35.06
C LYS A 362 -18.38 -14.04 -36.15
N ASP A 363 -17.05 -14.03 -36.11
CA ASP A 363 -16.19 -14.71 -37.07
C ASP A 363 -15.79 -16.13 -36.61
N HIS A 364 -16.12 -16.50 -35.37
CA HIS A 364 -15.74 -17.77 -34.75
C HIS A 364 -16.99 -18.54 -34.28
N GLY A 365 -17.39 -19.55 -35.06
CA GLY A 365 -18.56 -20.39 -34.80
C GLY A 365 -19.44 -20.56 -36.04
N LYS A 366 -20.00 -21.75 -36.23
CA LYS A 366 -20.82 -22.09 -37.40
C LYS A 366 -22.28 -21.65 -37.24
N ASP A 367 -22.81 -21.79 -36.03
CA ASP A 367 -24.15 -21.39 -35.65
C ASP A 367 -24.13 -20.32 -34.55
N LEU A 368 -25.31 -19.80 -34.20
CA LEU A 368 -25.42 -18.72 -33.23
C LEU A 368 -24.91 -19.13 -31.83
N ASP A 369 -25.11 -20.38 -31.42
CA ASP A 369 -24.68 -20.85 -30.11
C ASP A 369 -23.16 -20.97 -30.03
N GLU A 370 -22.51 -21.51 -31.08
CA GLU A 370 -21.04 -21.54 -31.18
C GLU A 370 -20.43 -20.12 -31.20
N LYS A 371 -21.09 -19.16 -31.85
CA LYS A 371 -20.67 -17.74 -31.86
C LYS A 371 -20.78 -17.09 -30.49
N ILE A 372 -21.88 -17.36 -29.77
CA ILE A 372 -22.06 -16.88 -28.39
C ILE A 372 -21.00 -17.48 -27.47
N ASP A 373 -20.69 -18.77 -27.60
CA ASP A 373 -19.67 -19.44 -26.81
C ASP A 373 -18.27 -18.87 -27.07
N SER A 374 -17.91 -18.64 -28.35
CA SER A 374 -16.65 -18.01 -28.72
C SER A 374 -16.56 -16.56 -28.24
N THR A 375 -17.67 -15.83 -28.28
CA THR A 375 -17.78 -14.46 -27.73
C THR A 375 -17.52 -14.46 -26.22
N LEU A 376 -18.14 -15.40 -25.48
CA LEU A 376 -17.94 -15.50 -24.04
C LEU A 376 -16.48 -15.78 -23.70
N ASP A 377 -15.86 -16.77 -24.34
CA ASP A 377 -14.48 -17.15 -24.08
C ASP A 377 -13.53 -15.97 -24.36
N ARG A 378 -13.77 -15.22 -25.45
CA ARG A 378 -13.00 -14.00 -25.74
C ARG A 378 -13.20 -12.91 -24.69
N LEU A 379 -14.42 -12.70 -24.22
CA LEU A 379 -14.71 -11.71 -23.18
C LEU A 379 -13.93 -12.00 -21.88
N LEU A 380 -13.88 -13.27 -21.46
CA LEU A 380 -13.10 -13.68 -20.28
C LEU A 380 -11.62 -13.31 -20.40
N VAL A 381 -11.06 -13.49 -21.60
CA VAL A 381 -9.66 -13.16 -21.92
C VAL A 381 -9.43 -11.65 -21.97
N GLU A 382 -10.37 -10.86 -22.50
CA GLU A 382 -10.25 -9.40 -22.49
C GLU A 382 -10.23 -8.83 -21.07
N PHE A 383 -11.08 -9.34 -20.17
CA PHE A 383 -11.02 -8.96 -18.75
C PHE A 383 -9.68 -9.34 -18.13
N GLY A 384 -9.19 -10.55 -18.37
CA GLY A 384 -7.91 -10.99 -17.82
C GLY A 384 -6.72 -10.20 -18.36
N LYS A 385 -6.75 -9.80 -19.63
CA LYS A 385 -5.75 -8.92 -20.25
C LYS A 385 -5.67 -7.57 -19.54
N GLU A 386 -6.80 -6.92 -19.29
CA GLU A 386 -6.83 -5.62 -18.60
C GLU A 386 -6.33 -5.75 -17.16
N ILE A 387 -6.72 -6.83 -16.46
CA ILE A 387 -6.22 -7.13 -15.11
C ILE A 387 -4.70 -7.33 -15.09
N LEU A 388 -4.13 -8.06 -16.07
CA LEU A 388 -2.70 -8.35 -16.14
C LEU A 388 -1.82 -7.13 -16.44
N GLN A 389 -2.39 -6.04 -16.97
CA GLN A 389 -1.70 -4.75 -17.09
C GLN A 389 -1.52 -4.06 -15.73
N ILE A 390 -2.34 -4.43 -14.73
CA ILE A 390 -2.36 -3.82 -13.40
C ILE A 390 -1.55 -4.65 -12.40
N VAL A 391 -1.75 -5.97 -12.41
CA VAL A 391 -1.11 -6.88 -11.42
C VAL A 391 0.24 -7.38 -11.93
N PRO A 392 1.28 -7.48 -11.07
CA PRO A 392 2.58 -8.00 -11.48
C PRO A 392 2.59 -9.52 -11.68
N GLY A 393 1.67 -10.24 -11.03
CA GLY A 393 1.56 -11.69 -11.07
C GLY A 393 0.50 -12.20 -12.03
N LYS A 394 -0.37 -13.09 -11.55
CA LYS A 394 -1.26 -13.91 -12.39
C LYS A 394 -2.72 -13.46 -12.33
N VAL A 395 -3.48 -13.86 -13.34
CA VAL A 395 -4.96 -13.82 -13.32
C VAL A 395 -5.55 -15.22 -13.36
N SER A 396 -6.55 -15.49 -12.53
CA SER A 396 -7.37 -16.72 -12.66
C SER A 396 -8.57 -16.49 -13.56
N THR A 397 -8.73 -17.34 -14.58
CA THR A 397 -9.87 -17.36 -15.50
C THR A 397 -10.56 -18.72 -15.43
N GLU A 398 -11.87 -18.72 -15.22
CA GLU A 398 -12.65 -19.93 -14.92
C GLU A 398 -13.26 -20.55 -16.17
N VAL A 399 -13.12 -21.87 -16.28
CA VAL A 399 -13.80 -22.68 -17.31
C VAL A 399 -15.30 -22.67 -17.04
N ASP A 400 -16.10 -22.73 -18.10
CA ASP A 400 -17.57 -22.82 -18.00
C ASP A 400 -17.97 -23.98 -17.08
N ALA A 401 -18.66 -23.65 -15.99
CA ALA A 401 -19.00 -24.59 -14.92
C ALA A 401 -19.87 -25.78 -15.40
N ARG A 402 -20.49 -25.70 -16.59
CA ARG A 402 -21.21 -26.85 -17.18
C ARG A 402 -20.29 -28.02 -17.53
N PHE A 403 -18.97 -27.78 -17.71
CA PHE A 403 -17.97 -28.84 -17.91
C PHE A 403 -17.45 -29.46 -16.61
N SER A 404 -17.96 -29.07 -15.44
CA SER A 404 -17.43 -29.55 -14.14
C SER A 404 -17.46 -31.07 -13.96
N PHE A 405 -18.24 -31.81 -14.76
CA PHE A 405 -18.31 -33.28 -14.74
C PHE A 405 -17.87 -33.91 -16.06
N ASP A 406 -17.15 -33.17 -16.90
CA ASP A 406 -16.62 -33.60 -18.19
C ASP A 406 -15.11 -33.30 -18.24
N ILE A 407 -14.29 -34.35 -18.09
CA ILE A 407 -12.82 -34.25 -18.06
C ILE A 407 -12.30 -33.70 -19.39
N GLU A 408 -12.72 -34.29 -20.50
CA GLU A 408 -12.26 -33.92 -21.84
C GLU A 408 -12.76 -32.53 -22.23
N GLY A 409 -14.02 -32.21 -21.91
CA GLY A 409 -14.59 -30.88 -22.11
C GLY A 409 -13.83 -29.81 -21.33
N SER A 410 -13.51 -30.08 -20.06
CA SER A 410 -12.71 -29.19 -19.21
C SER A 410 -11.32 -28.94 -19.78
N ILE A 411 -10.61 -29.99 -20.19
CA ILE A 411 -9.26 -29.89 -20.77
C ILE A 411 -9.31 -29.08 -22.08
N LYS A 412 -10.22 -29.42 -22.99
CA LYS A 412 -10.35 -28.72 -24.29
C LYS A 412 -10.65 -27.24 -24.09
N LYS A 413 -11.58 -26.90 -23.18
CA LYS A 413 -11.93 -25.50 -22.91
C LYS A 413 -10.77 -24.75 -22.23
N ALA A 414 -10.08 -25.38 -21.29
CA ALA A 414 -8.89 -24.81 -20.66
C ALA A 414 -7.79 -24.48 -21.68
N LEU A 415 -7.45 -25.43 -22.55
CA LEU A 415 -6.45 -25.24 -23.61
C LEU A 415 -6.87 -24.17 -24.60
N HIS A 416 -8.16 -24.10 -24.94
CA HIS A 416 -8.70 -23.04 -25.80
C HIS A 416 -8.53 -21.65 -25.16
N ILE A 417 -8.86 -21.48 -23.87
CA ILE A 417 -8.66 -20.21 -23.17
C ILE A 417 -7.17 -19.81 -23.16
N ILE A 418 -6.26 -20.76 -22.92
CA ILE A 418 -4.82 -20.50 -22.99
C ILE A 418 -4.40 -20.05 -24.40
N GLN A 419 -4.92 -20.69 -25.45
CA GLN A 419 -4.65 -20.28 -26.82
C GLN A 419 -5.12 -18.84 -27.09
N LEU A 420 -6.33 -18.49 -26.64
CA LEU A 420 -6.86 -17.12 -26.79
C LEU A 420 -6.00 -16.06 -26.10
N TYR A 421 -5.42 -16.38 -24.93
CA TYR A 421 -4.43 -15.50 -24.29
C TYR A 421 -3.14 -15.40 -25.10
N GLN A 422 -2.64 -16.50 -25.65
CA GLN A 422 -1.44 -16.51 -26.48
C GLN A 422 -1.62 -15.70 -27.77
N ASP A 423 -2.80 -15.76 -28.39
CA ASP A 423 -3.14 -15.01 -29.60
C ASP A 423 -3.08 -13.48 -29.40
N ILE A 424 -3.20 -13.01 -28.16
CA ILE A 424 -3.03 -11.59 -27.78
C ILE A 424 -1.69 -11.29 -27.12
N GLY A 425 -0.72 -12.21 -27.21
CA GLY A 425 0.64 -12.02 -26.72
C GLY A 425 0.81 -12.20 -25.21
N ILE A 426 -0.14 -12.86 -24.52
CA ILE A 426 -0.03 -13.16 -23.09
C ILE A 426 0.47 -14.59 -22.89
N ASP A 427 1.61 -14.73 -22.21
CA ASP A 427 2.20 -16.02 -21.90
C ASP A 427 1.37 -16.78 -20.85
N LYS A 428 1.21 -18.10 -21.03
CA LYS A 428 0.43 -18.95 -20.14
C LYS A 428 0.92 -18.95 -18.69
N SER A 429 2.19 -18.59 -18.44
CA SER A 429 2.71 -18.46 -17.08
C SER A 429 2.04 -17.33 -16.27
N ARG A 430 1.38 -16.36 -16.93
CA ARG A 430 0.60 -15.29 -16.30
C ARG A 430 -0.87 -15.67 -16.03
N VAL A 431 -1.29 -16.88 -16.42
CA VAL A 431 -2.69 -17.32 -16.34
C VAL A 431 -2.81 -18.55 -15.44
N LEU A 432 -3.86 -18.59 -14.62
CA LEU A 432 -4.32 -19.78 -13.91
C LEU A 432 -5.67 -20.20 -14.45
N ILE A 433 -5.77 -21.42 -14.99
CA ILE A 433 -7.06 -21.97 -15.39
C ILE A 433 -7.80 -22.44 -14.14
N LYS A 434 -8.99 -21.90 -13.93
CA LYS A 434 -9.79 -22.17 -12.75
C LYS A 434 -10.86 -23.22 -13.06
N LEU A 435 -10.91 -24.29 -12.26
CA LEU A 435 -11.77 -25.45 -12.43
C LEU A 435 -12.48 -25.78 -11.11
N ALA A 436 -13.74 -26.22 -11.17
CA ALA A 436 -14.44 -26.71 -9.99
C ALA A 436 -13.76 -27.97 -9.44
N SER A 437 -13.64 -28.09 -8.11
CA SER A 437 -12.97 -29.21 -7.43
C SER A 437 -13.84 -30.48 -7.35
N THR A 438 -14.45 -30.87 -8.47
CA THR A 438 -15.04 -32.20 -8.65
C THR A 438 -13.94 -33.24 -8.87
N TRP A 439 -14.27 -34.53 -8.87
CA TRP A 439 -13.32 -35.57 -9.28
C TRP A 439 -12.79 -35.31 -10.69
N GLU A 440 -13.71 -35.01 -11.61
CA GLU A 440 -13.41 -34.76 -13.02
C GLU A 440 -12.55 -33.50 -13.20
N GLY A 441 -12.84 -32.44 -12.44
CA GLY A 441 -12.03 -31.22 -12.43
C GLY A 441 -10.62 -31.46 -11.88
N VAL A 442 -10.47 -32.28 -10.85
CA VAL A 442 -9.15 -32.71 -10.33
C VAL A 442 -8.38 -33.51 -11.38
N LYS A 443 -9.02 -34.46 -12.07
CA LYS A 443 -8.38 -35.24 -13.15
C LYS A 443 -8.00 -34.35 -14.35
N ALA A 444 -8.85 -33.41 -14.73
CA ALA A 444 -8.55 -32.44 -15.77
C ALA A 444 -7.34 -31.57 -15.39
N ALA A 445 -7.29 -31.06 -14.16
CA ALA A 445 -6.15 -30.29 -13.66
C ALA A 445 -4.85 -31.11 -13.63
N HIS A 446 -4.93 -32.39 -13.28
CA HIS A 446 -3.78 -33.29 -13.33
C HIS A 446 -3.17 -33.35 -14.74
N ILE A 447 -4.00 -33.61 -15.76
CA ILE A 447 -3.56 -33.70 -17.16
C ILE A 447 -3.05 -32.35 -17.67
N LEU A 448 -3.76 -31.26 -17.38
CA LEU A 448 -3.35 -29.90 -17.77
C LEU A 448 -1.98 -29.53 -17.18
N GLN A 449 -1.71 -29.91 -15.93
CA GLN A 449 -0.43 -29.64 -15.27
C GLN A 449 0.69 -30.54 -15.78
N SER A 450 0.47 -31.85 -15.85
CA SER A 450 1.52 -32.84 -16.12
C SER A 450 1.86 -32.93 -17.61
N GLU A 451 0.88 -32.80 -18.50
CA GLU A 451 1.07 -33.00 -19.94
C GLU A 451 1.20 -31.68 -20.71
N HIS A 452 0.49 -30.63 -20.27
CA HIS A 452 0.45 -29.35 -20.99
C HIS A 452 1.20 -28.20 -20.29
N GLY A 453 1.63 -28.39 -19.04
CA GLY A 453 2.26 -27.33 -18.24
C GLY A 453 1.37 -26.10 -18.09
N VAL A 454 0.05 -26.31 -17.96
CA VAL A 454 -0.95 -25.26 -17.72
C VAL A 454 -1.25 -25.21 -16.23
N ASN A 455 -1.00 -24.06 -15.62
CA ASN A 455 -1.21 -23.87 -14.19
C ASN A 455 -2.70 -23.81 -13.87
N CYS A 456 -3.14 -24.60 -12.88
CA CYS A 456 -4.54 -24.71 -12.51
C CYS A 456 -4.81 -24.16 -11.09
N ASN A 457 -5.94 -23.48 -10.94
CA ASN A 457 -6.56 -23.07 -9.68
C ASN A 457 -7.82 -23.91 -9.43
N LEU A 458 -7.77 -24.86 -8.49
CA LEU A 458 -8.97 -25.63 -8.14
C LEU A 458 -9.85 -24.87 -7.13
N THR A 459 -11.05 -24.49 -7.57
CA THR A 459 -12.03 -23.67 -6.85
C THR A 459 -13.23 -24.48 -6.36
N LEU A 460 -14.19 -23.85 -5.67
CA LEU A 460 -15.33 -24.54 -5.06
C LEU A 460 -14.88 -25.71 -4.18
N MET A 461 -13.82 -25.46 -3.42
CA MET A 461 -13.22 -26.42 -2.51
C MET A 461 -13.76 -26.17 -1.10
N PHE A 462 -14.39 -27.19 -0.55
CA PHE A 462 -15.11 -27.12 0.72
C PHE A 462 -14.63 -28.18 1.73
N SER A 463 -13.87 -29.19 1.30
CA SER A 463 -13.44 -30.28 2.17
C SER A 463 -11.98 -30.70 1.98
N LEU A 464 -11.44 -31.37 3.00
CA LEU A 464 -10.09 -31.91 2.98
C LEU A 464 -9.88 -32.98 1.89
N PRO A 465 -10.82 -33.91 1.58
CA PRO A 465 -10.66 -34.83 0.45
C PRO A 465 -10.40 -34.13 -0.89
N GLN A 466 -11.12 -33.04 -1.18
CA GLN A 466 -10.88 -32.24 -2.39
C GLN A 466 -9.47 -31.65 -2.39
N ALA A 467 -9.04 -31.07 -1.27
CA ALA A 467 -7.71 -30.50 -1.14
C ALA A 467 -6.60 -31.55 -1.33
N ILE A 468 -6.73 -32.73 -0.72
CA ILE A 468 -5.72 -33.79 -0.86
C ILE A 468 -5.63 -34.25 -2.32
N ALA A 469 -6.78 -34.53 -2.95
CA ALA A 469 -6.81 -34.95 -4.35
C ALA A 469 -6.20 -33.88 -5.29
N ALA A 470 -6.45 -32.60 -5.02
CA ALA A 470 -5.86 -31.48 -5.76
C ALA A 470 -4.33 -31.41 -5.61
N ALA A 471 -3.80 -31.65 -4.41
CA ALA A 471 -2.37 -31.65 -4.15
C ALA A 471 -1.67 -32.80 -4.89
N GLU A 472 -2.27 -33.99 -4.84
CA GLU A 472 -1.78 -35.17 -5.54
C GLU A 472 -1.83 -35.00 -7.06
N ALA A 473 -2.87 -34.32 -7.57
CA ALA A 473 -2.98 -33.96 -8.98
C ALA A 473 -1.87 -33.02 -9.45
N GLY A 474 -1.14 -32.38 -8.52
CA GLY A 474 -0.10 -31.40 -8.84
C GLY A 474 -0.68 -30.05 -9.26
N ALA A 475 -1.89 -29.71 -8.79
CA ALA A 475 -2.46 -28.39 -9.03
C ALA A 475 -1.50 -27.30 -8.53
N PHE A 476 -1.36 -26.22 -9.30
CA PHE A 476 -0.53 -25.07 -8.90
C PHE A 476 -1.07 -24.42 -7.62
N LEU A 477 -2.39 -24.24 -7.55
CA LEU A 477 -3.06 -23.52 -6.46
C LEU A 477 -4.46 -24.11 -6.20
N ILE A 478 -4.93 -24.00 -4.96
CA ILE A 478 -6.31 -24.29 -4.56
C ILE A 478 -6.97 -23.08 -3.92
N SER A 479 -8.28 -22.93 -4.13
CA SER A 479 -9.12 -21.89 -3.53
C SER A 479 -10.16 -22.50 -2.58
N PRO A 480 -9.79 -22.88 -1.33
CA PRO A 480 -10.76 -23.29 -0.32
C PRO A 480 -11.64 -22.11 0.13
N PHE A 481 -12.96 -22.32 0.13
CA PHE A 481 -13.92 -21.26 0.42
C PHE A 481 -14.21 -21.20 1.92
N VAL A 482 -14.15 -20.01 2.50
CA VAL A 482 -14.38 -19.77 3.93
C VAL A 482 -15.85 -19.44 4.18
N GLY A 483 -16.29 -18.29 3.66
CA GLY A 483 -17.60 -17.73 4.00
C GLY A 483 -18.80 -18.57 3.55
N ARG A 484 -18.68 -19.36 2.48
CA ARG A 484 -19.78 -20.27 2.08
C ARG A 484 -19.92 -21.47 3.03
N ILE A 485 -18.84 -21.89 3.68
CA ILE A 485 -18.89 -22.89 4.76
C ILE A 485 -19.60 -22.29 5.97
N LEU A 486 -19.22 -21.05 6.35
CA LEU A 486 -19.91 -20.30 7.41
C LEU A 486 -21.42 -20.20 7.12
N ASP A 487 -21.81 -19.79 5.91
CA ASP A 487 -23.22 -19.65 5.53
C ASP A 487 -24.02 -20.95 5.77
N TRP A 488 -23.45 -22.10 5.38
CA TRP A 488 -24.10 -23.40 5.56
C TRP A 488 -24.31 -23.73 7.04
N TYR A 489 -23.25 -23.59 7.84
CA TYR A 489 -23.29 -23.92 9.27
C TYR A 489 -24.11 -22.93 10.09
N LYS A 490 -24.21 -21.66 9.67
CA LYS A 490 -25.16 -20.71 10.25
C LYS A 490 -26.60 -21.14 10.00
N ALA A 491 -26.92 -21.54 8.77
CA ALA A 491 -28.26 -22.00 8.42
C ALA A 491 -28.63 -23.32 9.12
N ALA A 492 -27.73 -24.31 9.10
CA ALA A 492 -27.94 -25.63 9.69
C ALA A 492 -28.07 -25.58 11.22
N ASN A 493 -27.17 -24.83 11.89
CA ASN A 493 -27.13 -24.79 13.35
C ASN A 493 -27.91 -23.62 13.96
N LYS A 494 -28.40 -22.69 13.14
CA LYS A 494 -29.13 -21.47 13.55
C LYS A 494 -28.39 -20.65 14.62
N LYS A 495 -27.08 -20.50 14.46
CA LYS A 495 -26.22 -19.74 15.37
C LYS A 495 -25.19 -18.91 14.62
N ASP A 496 -24.71 -17.86 15.28
CA ASP A 496 -23.55 -17.09 14.83
C ASP A 496 -22.24 -17.73 15.32
N TYR A 497 -21.14 -17.34 14.67
CA TYR A 497 -19.80 -17.81 14.96
C TYR A 497 -18.89 -16.60 15.12
N THR A 498 -18.01 -16.65 16.11
CA THR A 498 -16.86 -15.74 16.17
C THR A 498 -15.85 -16.11 15.08
N PRO A 499 -14.95 -15.20 14.65
CA PRO A 499 -13.93 -15.52 13.65
C PRO A 499 -13.09 -16.76 14.00
N GLN A 500 -12.79 -16.98 15.29
CA GLN A 500 -12.01 -18.12 15.77
C GLN A 500 -12.80 -19.44 15.75
N GLU A 501 -14.13 -19.36 15.87
CA GLU A 501 -15.01 -20.52 15.86
C GLU A 501 -15.51 -20.89 14.46
N ASP A 502 -15.28 -20.00 13.48
CA ASP A 502 -15.74 -20.10 12.11
C ASP A 502 -15.33 -21.44 11.46
N PRO A 503 -16.31 -22.23 10.97
CA PRO A 503 -16.02 -23.55 10.38
C PRO A 503 -15.27 -23.46 9.05
N GLY A 504 -15.43 -22.37 8.29
CA GLY A 504 -14.66 -22.12 7.07
C GLY A 504 -13.20 -21.78 7.37
N VAL A 505 -12.95 -20.95 8.38
CA VAL A 505 -11.58 -20.66 8.85
C VAL A 505 -10.89 -21.95 9.28
N LYS A 506 -11.56 -22.78 10.11
CA LYS A 506 -11.05 -24.08 10.55
C LYS A 506 -10.75 -25.03 9.38
N SER A 507 -11.61 -25.06 8.36
CA SER A 507 -11.39 -25.86 7.16
C SER A 507 -10.10 -25.47 6.44
N VAL A 508 -9.86 -24.15 6.22
CA VAL A 508 -8.62 -23.68 5.59
C VAL A 508 -7.39 -23.95 6.46
N GLN A 509 -7.47 -23.74 7.78
CA GLN A 509 -6.38 -24.06 8.71
C GLN A 509 -6.01 -25.55 8.65
N GLN A 510 -7.02 -26.44 8.59
CA GLN A 510 -6.81 -27.88 8.46
C GLN A 510 -6.11 -28.24 7.13
N ILE A 511 -6.56 -27.66 6.02
CA ILE A 511 -5.96 -27.87 4.70
C ILE A 511 -4.51 -27.35 4.66
N PHE A 512 -4.26 -26.13 5.15
CA PHE A 512 -2.93 -25.55 5.21
C PHE A 512 -1.97 -26.44 6.02
N ASN A 513 -2.37 -26.81 7.23
CA ASN A 513 -1.57 -27.67 8.10
C ASN A 513 -1.29 -29.04 7.46
N TYR A 514 -2.29 -29.64 6.80
CA TYR A 514 -2.09 -30.89 6.07
C TYR A 514 -1.04 -30.74 4.96
N TYR A 515 -1.14 -29.69 4.16
CA TYR A 515 -0.22 -29.42 3.06
C TYR A 515 1.21 -29.22 3.55
N LYS A 516 1.40 -28.38 4.58
CA LYS A 516 2.73 -28.10 5.13
C LYS A 516 3.35 -29.33 5.79
N LYS A 517 2.57 -30.08 6.58
CA LYS A 517 3.04 -31.32 7.22
C LYS A 517 3.60 -32.32 6.22
N PHE A 518 2.90 -32.54 5.10
CA PHE A 518 3.29 -33.54 4.09
C PHE A 518 4.11 -32.96 2.93
N GLY A 519 4.48 -31.67 2.99
CA GLY A 519 5.39 -31.04 2.03
C GLY A 519 4.79 -30.82 0.64
N TYR A 520 3.47 -30.77 0.49
CA TYR A 520 2.81 -30.46 -0.77
C TYR A 520 3.16 -29.04 -1.23
N LYS A 521 3.38 -28.87 -2.54
CA LYS A 521 3.81 -27.58 -3.15
C LYS A 521 2.67 -26.73 -3.68
N THR A 522 1.48 -27.31 -3.79
CA THR A 522 0.26 -26.59 -4.16
C THR A 522 0.00 -25.45 -3.18
N ILE A 523 -0.24 -24.26 -3.72
CA ILE A 523 -0.49 -23.05 -2.94
C ILE A 523 -1.89 -23.10 -2.32
N VAL A 524 -2.01 -22.78 -1.03
CA VAL A 524 -3.31 -22.64 -0.36
C VAL A 524 -3.77 -21.18 -0.41
N MET A 525 -4.85 -20.89 -1.13
CA MET A 525 -5.42 -19.55 -1.25
C MET A 525 -6.82 -19.46 -0.63
N GLY A 526 -6.94 -19.01 0.61
CA GLY A 526 -8.26 -18.79 1.23
C GLY A 526 -9.11 -17.82 0.41
N ALA A 527 -10.39 -18.14 0.23
CA ALA A 527 -11.30 -17.41 -0.67
C ALA A 527 -12.72 -17.24 -0.11
N SER A 528 -13.51 -16.35 -0.73
CA SER A 528 -14.94 -16.17 -0.47
C SER A 528 -15.26 -15.74 0.98
N PHE A 529 -14.62 -14.68 1.48
CA PHE A 529 -14.84 -14.16 2.83
C PHE A 529 -16.21 -13.48 3.03
N ARG A 530 -16.68 -13.40 4.28
CA ARG A 530 -17.86 -12.62 4.73
C ARG A 530 -17.51 -11.46 5.65
N ASN A 531 -16.27 -11.40 6.15
CA ASN A 531 -15.82 -10.33 7.04
C ASN A 531 -14.29 -10.31 7.13
N VAL A 532 -13.74 -9.19 7.62
CA VAL A 532 -12.30 -9.05 7.87
C VAL A 532 -11.79 -10.04 8.93
N GLY A 533 -12.61 -10.40 9.91
CA GLY A 533 -12.24 -11.35 10.96
C GLY A 533 -11.75 -12.70 10.41
N GLU A 534 -12.48 -13.28 9.46
CA GLU A 534 -12.08 -14.51 8.77
C GLU A 534 -10.71 -14.39 8.08
N ILE A 535 -10.44 -13.24 7.45
CA ILE A 535 -9.17 -12.96 6.77
C ILE A 535 -8.03 -12.93 7.79
N THR A 536 -8.24 -12.21 8.90
CA THR A 536 -7.22 -12.05 9.94
C THR A 536 -6.93 -13.34 10.69
N GLU A 537 -7.91 -14.24 10.82
CA GLU A 537 -7.72 -15.58 11.41
C GLU A 537 -6.96 -16.55 10.49
N LEU A 538 -6.73 -16.17 9.24
CA LEU A 538 -5.92 -16.88 8.26
C LEU A 538 -4.62 -16.14 7.89
N ALA A 539 -4.25 -15.09 8.63
CA ALA A 539 -2.98 -14.39 8.41
C ALA A 539 -1.79 -15.36 8.57
N GLY A 540 -0.92 -15.40 7.55
CA GLY A 540 0.14 -16.41 7.41
C GLY A 540 -0.19 -17.55 6.43
N CYS A 541 -1.42 -17.63 5.92
CA CYS A 541 -1.72 -18.49 4.77
C CYS A 541 -0.89 -18.07 3.56
N ASP A 542 -0.64 -18.99 2.61
CA ASP A 542 0.20 -18.68 1.45
C ASP A 542 -0.36 -17.49 0.67
N TYR A 543 -1.64 -17.57 0.32
CA TYR A 543 -2.36 -16.56 -0.44
C TYR A 543 -3.75 -16.32 0.20
N LEU A 544 -4.31 -15.12 0.04
CA LEU A 544 -5.73 -14.86 0.33
C LEU A 544 -6.30 -14.00 -0.81
N THR A 545 -7.38 -14.46 -1.44
CA THR A 545 -8.11 -13.68 -2.44
C THR A 545 -9.30 -12.96 -1.79
N ILE A 546 -9.25 -11.64 -1.81
CA ILE A 546 -10.09 -10.77 -0.99
C ILE A 546 -10.85 -9.82 -1.92
N SER A 547 -12.16 -9.67 -1.67
CA SER A 547 -13.01 -8.76 -2.44
C SER A 547 -12.66 -7.29 -2.14
N PRO A 548 -12.89 -6.36 -3.08
CA PRO A 548 -12.48 -4.96 -2.94
C PRO A 548 -12.98 -4.25 -1.67
N ASN A 549 -14.18 -4.59 -1.18
CA ASN A 549 -14.72 -4.01 0.04
C ASN A 549 -13.90 -4.38 1.29
N TYR A 550 -13.49 -5.64 1.46
CA TYR A 550 -12.67 -6.02 2.62
C TYR A 550 -11.20 -5.60 2.44
N LEU A 551 -10.71 -5.48 1.21
CA LEU A 551 -9.44 -4.83 0.93
C LEU A 551 -9.46 -3.36 1.36
N GLU A 552 -10.55 -2.64 1.10
CA GLU A 552 -10.76 -1.28 1.57
C GLU A 552 -10.77 -1.19 3.10
N ASP A 553 -11.52 -2.07 3.76
CA ASP A 553 -11.58 -2.12 5.22
C ASP A 553 -10.19 -2.36 5.84
N LEU A 554 -9.42 -3.32 5.29
CA LEU A 554 -8.05 -3.60 5.73
C LEU A 554 -7.07 -2.47 5.40
N TYR A 555 -7.27 -1.79 4.26
CA TYR A 555 -6.45 -0.67 3.83
C TYR A 555 -6.63 0.54 4.74
N ASN A 556 -7.86 0.78 5.20
CA ASN A 556 -8.20 1.88 6.10
C ASN A 556 -8.01 1.54 7.58
N SER A 557 -7.92 0.26 7.94
CA SER A 557 -7.68 -0.18 9.32
C SER A 557 -6.22 -0.10 9.73
N LYS A 558 -5.99 0.17 11.01
CA LYS A 558 -4.67 0.14 11.67
C LYS A 558 -4.60 -0.94 12.76
N GLU A 559 -5.62 -1.79 12.85
CA GLU A 559 -5.65 -2.87 13.82
C GLU A 559 -4.51 -3.87 13.59
N LYS A 560 -3.99 -4.42 14.68
CA LYS A 560 -2.87 -5.36 14.62
C LYS A 560 -3.33 -6.68 14.00
N ILE A 561 -2.62 -7.16 12.99
CA ILE A 561 -2.82 -8.50 12.43
C ILE A 561 -1.78 -9.45 13.01
N PRO A 562 -2.12 -10.31 13.99
CA PRO A 562 -1.22 -11.37 14.43
C PRO A 562 -1.12 -12.47 13.37
N GLN A 563 0.06 -13.05 13.21
CA GLN A 563 0.20 -14.27 12.41
C GLN A 563 -0.50 -15.43 13.11
N LYS A 564 -1.31 -16.17 12.36
CA LYS A 564 -2.14 -17.29 12.84
C LYS A 564 -1.71 -18.63 12.27
N LEU A 565 -1.22 -18.61 11.03
CA LEU A 565 -0.70 -19.78 10.33
C LEU A 565 0.81 -19.69 10.22
N ILE A 566 1.50 -20.72 10.72
CA ILE A 566 2.95 -20.86 10.73
C ILE A 566 3.25 -22.25 10.14
N ALA A 567 4.03 -22.30 9.06
CA ALA A 567 4.22 -23.54 8.31
C ALA A 567 5.03 -24.57 9.10
N GLU A 568 5.99 -24.10 9.90
CA GLU A 568 6.91 -24.88 10.70
C GLU A 568 6.16 -25.70 11.78
N ASP A 569 5.10 -25.12 12.36
CA ASP A 569 4.29 -25.76 13.39
C ASP A 569 3.56 -27.01 12.86
N ALA A 570 3.22 -27.02 11.57
CA ALA A 570 2.46 -28.10 10.96
C ALA A 570 3.20 -29.45 10.98
N HIS A 571 4.54 -29.46 10.96
CA HIS A 571 5.33 -30.68 11.00
C HIS A 571 5.15 -31.48 12.29
N SER A 572 4.82 -30.81 13.39
CA SER A 572 4.62 -31.41 14.72
C SER A 572 3.24 -32.03 14.93
N LEU A 573 2.27 -31.73 14.06
CA LEU A 573 0.88 -32.13 14.23
C LEU A 573 0.70 -33.64 14.00
N ASP A 574 -0.11 -34.31 14.81
CA ASP A 574 -0.48 -35.71 14.56
C ASP A 574 -1.65 -35.80 13.56
N ILE A 575 -1.33 -35.97 12.28
CA ILE A 575 -2.30 -36.04 11.18
C ILE A 575 -1.97 -37.28 10.33
N GLN A 576 -2.99 -38.09 10.04
CA GLN A 576 -2.85 -39.26 9.19
C GLN A 576 -2.82 -38.86 7.70
N LYS A 577 -1.86 -39.41 6.94
CA LYS A 577 -1.82 -39.25 5.48
C LYS A 577 -2.95 -40.06 4.84
N LYS A 578 -3.59 -39.49 3.83
CA LYS A 578 -4.63 -40.09 2.99
C LYS A 578 -4.26 -39.87 1.54
N GLU A 579 -4.78 -40.71 0.64
CA GLU A 579 -4.51 -40.65 -0.79
C GLU A 579 -5.80 -40.91 -1.58
N TYR A 580 -6.00 -40.18 -2.68
CA TYR A 580 -7.26 -40.15 -3.44
C TYR A 580 -7.10 -40.17 -4.97
N LEU A 581 -6.05 -39.56 -5.54
CA LEU A 581 -5.92 -39.35 -7.00
C LEU A 581 -6.07 -40.63 -7.86
N ASN A 582 -5.69 -41.77 -7.30
CA ASN A 582 -5.72 -43.07 -7.95
C ASN A 582 -6.85 -44.00 -7.46
N ASP A 583 -7.76 -43.50 -6.62
CA ASP A 583 -8.89 -44.25 -6.07
C ASP A 583 -10.16 -43.38 -6.02
N GLU A 584 -10.86 -43.35 -7.15
CA GLU A 584 -12.10 -42.58 -7.32
C GLU A 584 -13.18 -42.98 -6.31
N ALA A 585 -13.34 -44.29 -6.06
CA ALA A 585 -14.35 -44.79 -5.16
C ALA A 585 -14.13 -44.27 -3.74
N LYS A 586 -12.87 -44.30 -3.27
CA LYS A 586 -12.48 -43.75 -1.98
C LYS A 586 -12.68 -42.24 -1.90
N PHE A 587 -12.29 -41.49 -2.94
CA PHE A 587 -12.52 -40.05 -2.99
C PHE A 587 -14.01 -39.72 -2.86
N ARG A 588 -14.84 -40.36 -3.70
CA ARG A 588 -16.28 -40.10 -3.72
C ARG A 588 -16.94 -40.49 -2.41
N PHE A 589 -16.54 -41.61 -1.80
CA PHE A 589 -17.06 -42.04 -0.50
C PHE A 589 -16.71 -41.02 0.59
N ASP A 590 -15.43 -40.70 0.79
CA ASP A 590 -15.00 -39.75 1.83
C ASP A 590 -15.55 -38.34 1.59
N PHE A 591 -15.68 -37.91 0.33
CA PHE A 591 -16.32 -36.63 0.00
C PHE A 591 -17.83 -36.63 0.30
N ASN A 592 -18.51 -37.75 0.05
CA ASN A 592 -19.95 -37.86 0.29
C ASN A 592 -20.32 -37.79 1.79
N GLU A 593 -19.42 -38.19 2.68
CA GLU A 593 -19.59 -38.06 4.12
C GLU A 593 -19.56 -36.58 4.59
N GLU A 594 -19.05 -35.67 3.77
CA GLU A 594 -18.98 -34.23 4.04
C GLU A 594 -20.24 -33.51 3.49
N ALA A 595 -21.39 -33.67 4.16
CA ALA A 595 -22.68 -33.14 3.69
C ALA A 595 -22.64 -31.66 3.24
N MET A 596 -22.01 -30.80 4.05
CA MET A 596 -21.81 -29.38 3.71
C MET A 596 -21.04 -29.21 2.39
N ALA A 597 -19.97 -29.96 2.20
CA ALA A 597 -19.12 -29.85 1.02
C ALA A 597 -19.84 -30.34 -0.25
N VAL A 598 -20.58 -31.44 -0.15
CA VAL A 598 -21.41 -31.96 -1.25
C VAL A 598 -22.45 -30.93 -1.69
N GLU A 599 -23.21 -30.39 -0.73
CA GLU A 599 -24.25 -29.41 -1.03
C GLU A 599 -23.68 -28.13 -1.62
N LYS A 600 -22.59 -27.60 -1.03
CA LYS A 600 -21.96 -26.35 -1.48
C LYS A 600 -21.24 -26.46 -2.81
N LEU A 601 -20.63 -27.61 -3.13
CA LEU A 601 -20.07 -27.87 -4.46
C LEU A 601 -21.19 -27.84 -5.52
N ARG A 602 -22.27 -28.60 -5.30
CA ARG A 602 -23.42 -28.64 -6.21
C ARG A 602 -24.07 -27.26 -6.39
N GLU A 603 -24.29 -26.54 -5.29
CA GLU A 603 -24.84 -25.18 -5.30
C GLU A 603 -23.93 -24.22 -6.09
N GLY A 604 -22.63 -24.28 -5.85
CA GLY A 604 -21.63 -23.43 -6.50
C GLY A 604 -21.59 -23.61 -8.01
N ILE A 605 -21.52 -24.86 -8.48
CA ILE A 605 -21.53 -25.19 -9.91
C ILE A 605 -22.83 -24.69 -10.56
N SER A 606 -23.98 -24.93 -9.91
CA SER A 606 -25.28 -24.51 -10.44
C SER A 606 -25.40 -22.99 -10.59
N LYS A 607 -24.90 -22.23 -9.60
CA LYS A 607 -24.90 -20.76 -9.62
C LYS A 607 -24.00 -20.21 -10.73
N PHE A 608 -22.77 -20.71 -10.84
CA PHE A 608 -21.84 -20.27 -11.88
C PHE A 608 -22.33 -20.62 -13.29
N ALA A 609 -22.96 -21.77 -13.48
CA ALA A 609 -23.60 -22.11 -14.76
C ALA A 609 -24.78 -21.15 -15.08
N ALA A 610 -25.60 -20.79 -14.09
CA ALA A 610 -26.70 -19.85 -14.28
C ALA A 610 -26.21 -18.42 -14.63
N ASP A 611 -25.13 -17.97 -13.99
CA ASP A 611 -24.50 -16.68 -14.30
C ASP A 611 -23.93 -16.68 -15.74
N ALA A 612 -23.28 -17.77 -16.15
CA ALA A 612 -22.80 -17.92 -17.53
C ALA A 612 -23.94 -17.90 -18.55
N ILE A 613 -25.07 -18.57 -18.29
CA ILE A 613 -26.26 -18.52 -19.15
C ILE A 613 -26.81 -17.10 -19.25
N THR A 614 -26.88 -16.38 -18.12
CA THR A 614 -27.33 -14.98 -18.10
C THR A 614 -26.42 -14.10 -18.93
N LEU A 615 -25.10 -14.26 -18.79
CA LEU A 615 -24.11 -13.53 -19.58
C LEU A 615 -24.25 -13.86 -21.08
N LYS A 616 -24.42 -15.13 -21.45
CA LYS A 616 -24.69 -15.55 -22.83
C LYS A 616 -25.94 -14.92 -23.42
N GLY A 617 -26.99 -14.74 -22.63
CA GLY A 617 -28.18 -13.98 -23.04
C GLY A 617 -27.86 -12.53 -23.41
N ILE A 618 -27.08 -11.85 -22.58
CA ILE A 618 -26.61 -10.47 -22.85
C ILE A 618 -25.76 -10.42 -24.13
N LEU A 619 -24.87 -11.41 -24.31
CA LEU A 619 -24.03 -11.52 -25.51
C LEU A 619 -24.84 -11.75 -26.77
N LYS A 620 -25.82 -12.66 -26.71
CA LYS A 620 -26.74 -12.95 -27.81
C LYS A 620 -27.45 -11.69 -28.28
N GLU A 621 -28.04 -10.93 -27.36
CA GLU A 621 -28.71 -9.68 -27.71
C GLU A 621 -27.77 -8.67 -28.39
N LYS A 622 -26.49 -8.63 -27.97
CA LYS A 622 -25.49 -7.75 -28.59
C LYS A 622 -25.09 -8.24 -29.99
N ILE A 623 -24.89 -9.55 -30.18
CA ILE A 623 -24.57 -10.14 -31.48
C ILE A 623 -25.71 -9.90 -32.48
N GLU A 624 -26.97 -10.05 -32.05
CA GLU A 624 -28.15 -9.85 -32.91
C GLU A 624 -28.39 -8.37 -33.26
N LYS A 625 -27.92 -7.43 -32.43
CA LYS A 625 -28.05 -5.98 -32.65
C LYS A 625 -26.92 -5.36 -33.48
N ALA A 626 -25.74 -5.98 -33.46
CA ALA A 626 -24.54 -5.50 -34.14
C ALA A 626 -24.46 -6.07 -35.55
#